data_AF-A0A8T4M923-F1
#
_entry.id   AF-A0A8T4M923-F1
#
_cell.length_a   1.000
_cell.length_b   1.000
_cell.length_c   1.000
_cell.angle_alpha   90.00
_cell.angle_beta   90.00
_cell.angle_gamma   90.00
#
_symmetry.space_group_name_H-M   'P 1'
#
loop_
_entity.id
_entity.type
_entity.pdbx_description
1 polymer ?
#
loop_
_entity_poly.entity_id
_entity_poly.type
_entity_poly.pdbx_seq_one_letter_code
_entity_poly.pdbx_strand_id
1 'polypeptide(L)'
;MQVPKQIFCLIPLFDLTLGGLKRLKEYVKSLSPEEVEAIGSISSGGSGKKAFHNVSLENLLEELGASEINNPDVKLRMVDGELVYEYESDKLGEDFAPSDNEEKQGLIRNSKTLLRNICWVDSAVRDVYDIVLNHQREYLTTNDPSNLQPLKFENIANKMGVSISTVSRLMKGKFVRSLDGQIMPLKSLVLQEDTINRLRAYEKIGSMIKDGSYPGDNEALKQIYERTGGDDNAGVHLARRTLTKYRELIEEKMFKDVYGIAFYALSAALNDKVKLCVRV
;
A
#
# COMPACT_ATOMS: atom_id res chain seq x y z
N MET A 1 -9.64 32.91 -12.23
CA MET A 1 -8.19 32.72 -12.52
C MET A 1 -8.02 31.31 -13.07
N GLN A 2 -7.91 31.15 -14.39
CA GLN A 2 -7.75 29.84 -15.02
C GLN A 2 -6.35 29.30 -14.74
N VAL A 3 -6.27 28.09 -14.18
CA VAL A 3 -5.01 27.36 -14.03
C VAL A 3 -4.49 27.05 -15.44
N PRO A 4 -3.26 27.47 -15.80
CA PRO A 4 -2.75 27.23 -17.14
C PRO A 4 -2.60 25.74 -17.38
N LYS A 5 -3.26 25.24 -18.44
CA LYS A 5 -3.01 23.92 -19.02
C LYS A 5 -1.64 23.95 -19.70
N GLN A 6 -0.58 23.68 -18.95
CA GLN A 6 0.72 23.33 -19.52
C GLN A 6 1.10 21.92 -19.07
N ILE A 7 1.43 21.13 -20.08
CA ILE A 7 1.55 19.68 -20.11
C ILE A 7 2.84 19.28 -19.40
N PHE A 8 2.73 18.71 -18.21
CA PHE A 8 3.79 17.89 -17.57
C PHE A 8 3.21 16.53 -17.13
N CYS A 9 2.22 16.05 -17.90
CA CYS A 9 1.20 15.09 -17.48
C CYS A 9 1.52 13.61 -17.76
N LEU A 10 2.79 13.20 -17.83
CA LEU A 10 3.13 11.80 -18.17
C LEU A 10 3.94 11.06 -17.11
N ILE A 11 4.48 11.72 -16.09
CA ILE A 11 5.09 11.02 -14.95
C ILE A 11 3.95 10.55 -14.03
N PRO A 12 3.75 9.24 -13.83
CA PRO A 12 2.70 8.74 -12.97
C PRO A 12 3.12 8.90 -11.49
N LEU A 13 3.21 10.14 -11.00
CA LEU A 13 3.71 10.46 -9.65
C LEU A 13 2.99 9.67 -8.55
N PHE A 14 1.70 9.38 -8.73
CA PHE A 14 0.90 8.59 -7.80
C PHE A 14 1.33 7.11 -7.74
N ASP A 15 1.91 6.58 -8.80
CA ASP A 15 2.36 5.19 -8.87
C ASP A 15 3.74 4.99 -8.22
N LEU A 16 4.45 6.06 -7.83
CA LEU A 16 5.77 6.00 -7.20
C LEU A 16 5.68 5.79 -5.68
N THR A 17 6.64 5.08 -5.12
CA THR A 17 6.85 4.96 -3.65
C THR A 17 7.36 6.29 -3.07
N LEU A 18 7.29 6.48 -1.74
CA LEU A 18 7.89 7.64 -1.07
C LEU A 18 9.41 7.73 -1.33
N GLY A 19 10.10 6.58 -1.33
CA GLY A 19 11.51 6.49 -1.72
C GLY A 19 11.71 6.87 -3.20
N GLY A 20 10.83 6.43 -4.09
CA GLY A 20 10.83 6.79 -5.51
C GLY A 20 10.63 8.29 -5.76
N LEU A 21 9.70 8.92 -5.05
CA LEU A 21 9.46 10.37 -5.12
C LEU A 21 10.68 11.18 -4.67
N LYS A 22 11.37 10.71 -3.62
CA LYS A 22 12.63 11.34 -3.17
C LYS A 22 13.72 11.24 -4.22
N ARG A 23 13.97 10.05 -4.77
CA ARG A 23 14.99 9.84 -5.81
C ARG A 23 14.69 10.65 -7.06
N LEU A 24 13.41 10.72 -7.46
CA LEU A 24 12.96 11.59 -8.55
C LEU A 24 13.24 13.07 -8.24
N LYS A 25 12.99 13.52 -7.01
CA LYS A 25 13.30 14.90 -6.60
C LYS A 25 14.82 15.18 -6.66
N GLU A 26 15.64 14.29 -6.12
CA GLU A 26 17.10 14.42 -6.14
C GLU A 26 17.62 14.47 -7.58
N TYR A 27 17.11 13.59 -8.44
CA TYR A 27 17.39 13.59 -9.87
C TYR A 27 17.00 14.93 -10.51
N VAL A 28 15.74 15.38 -10.35
CA VAL A 28 15.28 16.67 -10.90
C VAL A 28 16.10 17.85 -10.36
N LYS A 29 16.59 17.78 -9.12
CA LYS A 29 17.49 18.80 -8.55
C LYS A 29 18.88 18.82 -9.17
N SER A 30 19.38 17.68 -9.66
CA SER A 30 20.69 17.60 -10.32
C SER A 30 20.69 18.04 -11.78
N LEU A 31 19.51 18.12 -12.40
CA LEU A 31 19.39 18.49 -13.81
C LEU A 31 19.58 19.99 -14.05
N SER A 32 20.20 20.32 -15.16
CA SER A 32 20.20 21.67 -15.71
C SER A 32 18.80 22.07 -16.21
N PRO A 33 18.49 23.37 -16.31
CA PRO A 33 17.19 23.83 -16.81
C PRO A 33 16.81 23.30 -18.20
N GLU A 34 17.80 23.05 -19.06
CA GLU A 34 17.64 22.50 -20.42
C GLU A 34 17.28 21.00 -20.38
N GLU A 35 17.90 20.23 -19.49
CA GLU A 35 17.58 18.81 -19.29
C GLU A 35 16.20 18.60 -18.67
N VAL A 36 15.75 19.51 -17.79
CA VAL A 36 14.39 19.45 -17.23
C VAL A 36 13.34 19.75 -18.30
N GLU A 37 13.63 20.62 -19.28
CA GLU A 37 12.73 20.89 -20.40
C GLU A 37 12.57 19.68 -21.33
N ALA A 38 13.64 18.90 -21.50
CA ALA A 38 13.59 17.64 -22.22
C ALA A 38 12.63 16.63 -21.55
N ILE A 39 12.40 16.75 -20.24
CA ILE A 39 11.42 15.95 -19.48
C ILE A 39 10.01 16.51 -19.75
N GLY A 40 9.42 16.10 -20.88
CA GLY A 40 7.99 16.33 -21.17
C GLY A 40 7.69 17.19 -22.40
N SER A 41 8.70 17.61 -23.15
CA SER A 41 8.50 18.23 -24.46
C SER A 41 8.02 17.20 -25.49
N ILE A 42 6.78 17.37 -25.96
CA ILE A 42 6.23 16.63 -27.10
C ILE A 42 6.79 17.30 -28.35
N SER A 43 7.58 16.60 -29.17
CA SER A 43 7.90 17.12 -30.49
C SER A 43 6.60 17.21 -31.29
N SER A 44 6.26 18.43 -31.71
CA SER A 44 5.11 18.73 -32.56
C SER A 44 5.35 18.14 -33.95
N GLY A 45 5.20 16.83 -34.11
CA GLY A 45 5.55 16.15 -35.36
C GLY A 45 5.42 14.63 -35.32
N GLY A 46 4.32 14.09 -34.79
CA GLY A 46 4.07 12.66 -34.89
C GLY A 46 2.78 12.26 -34.19
N SER A 47 1.83 11.72 -34.96
CA SER A 47 0.66 11.05 -34.42
C SER A 47 1.08 10.02 -33.37
N GLY A 48 0.52 10.15 -32.17
CA GLY A 48 0.50 9.17 -31.08
C GLY A 48 1.54 8.06 -31.08
N LYS A 49 2.42 8.08 -30.06
CA LYS A 49 3.51 7.15 -29.74
C LYS A 49 4.87 7.59 -30.30
N LYS A 50 5.47 8.57 -29.63
CA LYS A 50 6.91 8.75 -29.39
C LYS A 50 7.12 10.09 -28.67
N ALA A 51 6.66 10.17 -27.43
CA ALA A 51 7.36 11.03 -26.47
C ALA A 51 8.62 10.25 -26.04
N PHE A 52 9.66 10.92 -25.56
CA PHE A 52 10.95 10.35 -25.12
C PHE A 52 11.95 10.12 -26.25
N HIS A 53 12.79 11.12 -26.52
CA HIS A 53 14.10 10.84 -27.10
C HIS A 53 15.06 10.44 -25.97
N ASN A 54 15.58 9.22 -26.09
CA ASN A 54 16.65 8.52 -25.36
C ASN A 54 16.51 7.96 -23.93
N VAL A 55 15.51 8.33 -23.12
CA VAL A 55 15.23 7.59 -21.87
C VAL A 55 13.73 7.36 -21.75
N SER A 56 13.27 6.11 -21.89
CA SER A 56 11.88 5.77 -21.58
C SER A 56 11.61 6.17 -20.14
N LEU A 57 10.47 6.82 -19.87
CA LEU A 57 10.05 7.18 -18.51
C LEU A 57 10.04 5.93 -17.61
N GLU A 58 9.75 4.76 -18.18
CA GLU A 58 9.85 3.45 -17.53
C GLU A 58 11.30 3.10 -17.17
N ASN A 59 12.26 3.31 -18.08
CA ASN A 59 13.69 3.08 -17.83
C ASN A 59 14.22 4.02 -16.74
N LEU A 60 13.82 5.30 -16.73
CA LEU A 60 14.20 6.24 -15.68
C LEU A 60 13.67 5.78 -14.31
N LEU A 61 12.42 5.33 -14.25
CA LEU A 61 11.82 4.84 -13.00
C LEU A 61 12.43 3.51 -12.54
N GLU A 62 12.86 2.66 -13.47
CA GLU A 62 13.57 1.41 -13.22
C GLU A 62 15.01 1.66 -12.75
N GLU A 63 15.76 2.56 -13.39
CA GLU A 63 17.10 3.00 -12.97
C GLU A 63 17.08 3.64 -11.56
N LEU A 64 16.03 4.42 -11.28
CA LEU A 64 15.82 4.98 -9.96
C LEU A 64 15.30 3.93 -8.96
N GLY A 65 15.03 2.68 -9.34
CA GLY A 65 14.46 1.66 -8.46
C GLY A 65 13.14 2.09 -7.80
N ALA A 66 12.38 3.00 -8.42
CA ALA A 66 11.24 3.70 -7.80
C ALA A 66 10.01 2.81 -7.56
N SER A 67 9.97 1.64 -8.20
CA SER A 67 8.83 0.71 -8.24
C SER A 67 9.07 -0.61 -7.48
N GLU A 68 10.20 -0.79 -6.80
CA GLU A 68 10.48 -2.04 -6.10
C GLU A 68 9.54 -2.25 -4.90
N ILE A 69 8.68 -3.27 -4.97
CA ILE A 69 7.70 -3.65 -3.93
C ILE A 69 8.37 -4.03 -2.59
N ASN A 70 9.66 -4.39 -2.63
CA ASN A 70 10.41 -4.85 -1.45
C ASN A 70 10.70 -3.75 -0.42
N ASN A 71 10.37 -2.49 -0.72
CA ASN A 71 10.62 -1.37 0.18
C ASN A 71 9.32 -0.72 0.65
N PRO A 72 8.78 -1.09 1.83
CA PRO A 72 7.55 -0.51 2.35
C PRO A 72 7.75 0.98 2.65
N ASP A 73 6.79 1.82 2.25
CA ASP A 73 6.94 3.27 2.44
C ASP A 73 6.96 3.68 3.93
N VAL A 74 6.32 2.87 4.78
CA VAL A 74 6.21 3.08 6.22
C VAL A 74 6.52 1.80 6.99
N LYS A 75 7.37 1.94 8.01
CA LYS A 75 7.69 0.88 8.98
C LYS A 75 7.12 1.25 10.35
N LEU A 76 6.40 0.31 10.96
CA LEU A 76 5.87 0.49 12.31
C LEU A 76 6.93 0.10 13.34
N ARG A 77 7.10 0.92 14.39
CA ARG A 77 7.94 0.61 15.55
C ARG A 77 7.24 0.98 16.84
N MET A 78 7.56 0.25 17.90
CA MET A 78 7.18 0.63 19.26
C MET A 78 8.33 1.41 19.90
N VAL A 79 8.06 2.64 20.31
CA VAL A 79 9.01 3.50 21.04
C VAL A 79 8.29 3.99 22.30
N ASP A 80 8.86 3.72 23.48
CA ASP A 80 8.28 4.11 24.78
C ASP A 80 6.82 3.67 25.00
N GLY A 81 6.42 2.53 24.41
CA GLY A 81 5.05 2.02 24.50
C GLY A 81 4.07 2.66 23.51
N GLU A 82 4.51 3.60 22.68
CA GLU A 82 3.71 4.21 21.62
C GLU A 82 4.08 3.66 20.24
N LEU A 83 3.05 3.52 19.40
CA LEU A 83 3.20 3.14 17.99
C LEU A 83 3.69 4.36 17.19
N VAL A 84 4.91 4.27 16.66
CA VAL A 84 5.55 5.31 15.85
C VAL A 84 5.68 4.85 14.41
N TYR A 85 5.41 5.78 13.49
CA TYR A 85 5.50 5.57 12.05
C TYR A 85 6.85 6.08 11.53
N GLU A 86 7.73 5.17 11.13
CA GLU A 86 8.99 5.53 10.48
C GLU A 86 8.76 5.59 8.97
N TYR A 87 8.71 6.82 8.45
CA TYR A 87 8.74 7.10 7.03
C TYR A 87 10.17 7.02 6.52
N GLU A 88 10.38 6.46 5.33
CA GLU A 88 11.73 6.27 4.76
C GLU A 88 12.48 7.59 4.45
N SER A 89 11.83 8.74 4.51
CA SER A 89 12.48 10.02 4.26
C SER A 89 12.02 11.12 5.20
N ASP A 90 12.98 11.94 5.65
CA ASP A 90 12.73 13.22 6.29
C ASP A 90 12.16 14.26 5.32
N LYS A 91 11.56 15.31 5.91
CA LYS A 91 10.93 16.43 5.22
C LYS A 91 11.76 16.92 4.03
N LEU A 92 11.09 17.02 2.89
CA LEU A 92 11.67 17.51 1.65
C LEU A 92 12.21 18.95 1.81
N GLY A 93 13.54 19.12 1.77
CA GLY A 93 14.20 20.43 1.87
C GLY A 93 13.98 21.38 0.68
N GLU A 94 14.31 22.66 0.91
CA GLU A 94 13.89 23.88 0.17
C GLU A 94 14.12 23.91 -1.36
N ASP A 95 13.44 24.87 -1.99
CA ASP A 95 13.36 25.17 -3.42
C ASP A 95 14.71 25.55 -4.06
N PHE A 96 14.78 25.52 -5.40
CA PHE A 96 15.95 25.97 -6.17
C PHE A 96 16.30 27.46 -5.91
N ALA A 97 17.60 27.77 -5.91
CA ALA A 97 18.09 29.15 -5.93
C ALA A 97 17.55 29.92 -7.16
N PRO A 98 17.15 31.20 -7.03
CA PRO A 98 16.73 32.02 -8.16
C PRO A 98 17.88 32.24 -9.17
N SER A 99 17.53 32.45 -10.45
CA SER A 99 18.48 32.73 -11.54
C SER A 99 17.95 33.90 -12.38
N ASP A 100 18.86 34.78 -12.81
CA ASP A 100 18.56 36.11 -13.32
C ASP A 100 18.37 36.19 -14.86
N ASN A 101 18.41 35.07 -15.58
CA ASN A 101 18.34 35.05 -17.05
C ASN A 101 16.89 34.84 -17.56
N GLU A 102 16.33 35.83 -18.28
CA GLU A 102 14.94 35.86 -18.78
C GLU A 102 14.54 34.67 -19.67
N GLU A 103 15.42 34.17 -20.55
CA GLU A 103 15.16 32.97 -21.37
C GLU A 103 15.11 31.70 -20.51
N LYS A 104 15.85 31.67 -19.39
CA LYS A 104 15.83 30.55 -18.43
C LYS A 104 14.63 30.64 -17.46
N GLN A 105 13.90 31.76 -17.38
CA GLN A 105 12.79 31.92 -16.45
C GLN A 105 11.61 30.99 -16.75
N GLY A 106 11.31 30.72 -18.02
CA GLY A 106 10.28 29.75 -18.42
C GLY A 106 10.62 28.32 -18.00
N LEU A 107 11.89 27.92 -18.18
CA LEU A 107 12.41 26.60 -17.82
C LEU A 107 12.47 26.40 -16.30
N ILE A 108 12.88 27.44 -15.59
CA ILE A 108 12.87 27.49 -14.13
C ILE A 108 11.44 27.39 -13.59
N ARG A 109 10.46 28.04 -14.24
CA ARG A 109 9.04 27.99 -13.84
C ARG A 109 8.45 26.58 -13.97
N ASN A 110 8.80 25.87 -15.03
CA ASN A 110 8.38 24.49 -15.26
C ASN A 110 8.99 23.54 -14.23
N SER A 111 10.30 23.64 -14.02
CA SER A 111 11.05 22.87 -13.01
C SER A 111 10.49 23.08 -11.60
N LYS A 112 10.21 24.35 -11.23
CA LYS A 112 9.56 24.70 -9.96
C LYS A 112 8.16 24.10 -9.82
N THR A 113 7.40 24.01 -10.92
CA THR A 113 6.07 23.41 -10.91
C THR A 113 6.13 21.90 -10.74
N LEU A 114 7.04 21.22 -11.43
CA LEU A 114 7.28 19.78 -11.26
C LEU A 114 7.70 19.47 -9.82
N LEU A 115 8.66 20.22 -9.27
CA LEU A 115 9.05 20.07 -7.87
C LEU A 115 7.89 20.32 -6.92
N ARG A 116 7.11 21.38 -7.12
CA ARG A 116 5.91 21.65 -6.30
C ARG A 116 4.96 20.46 -6.32
N ASN A 117 4.75 19.84 -7.49
CA ASN A 117 3.89 18.67 -7.63
C ASN A 117 4.48 17.45 -6.90
N ILE A 118 5.78 17.19 -7.03
CA ILE A 118 6.45 16.09 -6.29
C ILE A 118 6.33 16.31 -4.78
N CYS A 119 6.63 17.52 -4.29
CA CYS A 119 6.51 17.88 -2.88
C CYS A 119 5.07 17.73 -2.38
N TRP A 120 4.09 18.15 -3.20
CA TRP A 120 2.68 18.01 -2.86
C TRP A 120 2.26 16.54 -2.80
N VAL A 121 2.66 15.69 -3.76
CA VAL A 121 2.35 14.26 -3.74
C VAL A 121 3.00 13.57 -2.54
N ASP A 122 4.28 13.86 -2.24
CA ASP A 122 4.96 13.32 -1.04
C ASP A 122 4.19 13.67 0.24
N SER A 123 3.84 14.95 0.42
CA SER A 123 3.08 15.42 1.57
C SER A 123 1.70 14.75 1.64
N ALA A 124 0.98 14.68 0.51
CA ALA A 124 -0.33 14.07 0.44
C ALA A 124 -0.31 12.57 0.72
N VAL A 125 0.73 11.84 0.30
CA VAL A 125 0.90 10.41 0.62
C VAL A 125 1.13 10.23 2.12
N ARG A 126 1.97 11.06 2.75
CA ARG A 126 2.18 11.04 4.21
C ARG A 126 0.90 11.34 4.98
N ASP A 127 0.14 12.34 4.56
CA ASP A 127 -1.14 12.69 5.18
C ASP A 127 -2.13 11.50 5.11
N VAL A 128 -2.19 10.79 3.98
CA VAL A 128 -3.02 9.58 3.85
C VAL A 128 -2.53 8.50 4.81
N TYR A 129 -1.23 8.26 4.90
CA TYR A 129 -0.65 7.30 5.84
C TYR A 129 -1.02 7.66 7.28
N ASP A 130 -0.79 8.91 7.70
CA ASP A 130 -1.11 9.36 9.05
C ASP A 130 -2.60 9.21 9.34
N ILE A 131 -3.49 9.56 8.41
CA ILE A 131 -4.94 9.40 8.60
C ILE A 131 -5.31 7.92 8.78
N VAL A 132 -4.82 7.04 7.91
CA VAL A 132 -5.20 5.62 7.92
C VAL A 132 -4.58 4.89 9.10
N LEU A 133 -3.28 5.08 9.36
CA LEU A 133 -2.56 4.39 10.42
C LEU A 133 -3.05 4.82 11.80
N ASN A 134 -3.32 6.11 12.02
CA ASN A 134 -3.88 6.57 13.30
C ASN A 134 -5.29 6.03 13.53
N HIS A 135 -6.11 5.92 12.47
CA HIS A 135 -7.45 5.34 12.57
C HIS A 135 -7.41 3.86 12.92
N GLN A 136 -6.39 3.13 12.45
CA GLN A 136 -6.21 1.70 12.72
C GLN A 136 -5.18 1.40 13.81
N ARG A 137 -4.84 2.37 14.66
CA ARG A 137 -3.73 2.26 15.62
C ARG A 137 -3.87 1.05 16.54
N GLU A 138 -5.09 0.76 17.00
CA GLU A 138 -5.36 -0.36 17.91
C GLU A 138 -5.13 -1.71 17.22
N TYR A 139 -5.69 -1.90 16.02
CA TYR A 139 -5.44 -3.07 15.18
C TYR A 139 -3.95 -3.27 14.87
N LEU A 140 -3.24 -2.20 14.51
CA LEU A 140 -1.81 -2.27 14.17
C LEU A 140 -0.91 -2.59 15.38
N THR A 141 -1.38 -2.32 16.60
CA THR A 141 -0.64 -2.60 17.83
C THR A 141 -0.90 -4.02 18.31
N THR A 142 -2.16 -4.48 18.28
CA THR A 142 -2.53 -5.81 18.80
C THR A 142 -2.43 -6.91 17.75
N ASN A 143 -2.46 -6.56 16.47
CA ASN A 143 -2.74 -7.49 15.36
C ASN A 143 -4.05 -8.28 15.55
N ASP A 144 -4.99 -7.77 16.36
CA ASP A 144 -6.30 -8.38 16.59
C ASP A 144 -7.32 -7.80 15.59
N PRO A 145 -7.86 -8.61 14.66
CA PRO A 145 -8.88 -8.20 13.69
C PRO A 145 -10.17 -7.63 14.31
N SER A 146 -10.43 -7.94 15.58
CA SER A 146 -11.52 -7.35 16.35
C SER A 146 -11.34 -5.84 16.53
N ASN A 147 -10.09 -5.35 16.57
CA ASN A 147 -9.76 -3.94 16.75
C ASN A 147 -9.73 -3.15 15.43
N LEU A 148 -9.99 -3.81 14.29
CA LEU A 148 -10.03 -3.16 12.99
C LEU A 148 -11.28 -2.27 12.87
N GLN A 149 -11.10 -0.99 12.59
CA GLN A 149 -12.19 -0.02 12.56
C GLN A 149 -12.66 0.27 11.12
N PRO A 150 -13.97 0.48 10.89
CA PRO A 150 -14.47 0.85 9.57
C PRO A 150 -13.93 2.21 9.12
N LEU A 151 -13.42 2.27 7.88
CA LEU A 151 -12.91 3.48 7.26
C LEU A 151 -13.27 3.51 5.77
N LYS A 152 -13.85 4.63 5.33
CA LYS A 152 -14.25 4.86 3.94
C LYS A 152 -13.29 5.85 3.27
N PHE A 153 -13.09 5.69 1.96
CA PHE A 153 -12.34 6.66 1.14
C PHE A 153 -12.92 8.08 1.24
N GLU A 154 -14.24 8.22 1.40
CA GLU A 154 -14.93 9.49 1.62
C GLU A 154 -14.42 10.22 2.88
N ASN A 155 -14.22 9.50 3.97
CA ASN A 155 -13.75 10.09 5.24
C ASN A 155 -12.33 10.65 5.07
N ILE A 156 -11.45 9.91 4.38
CA ILE A 156 -10.07 10.34 4.09
C ILE A 156 -10.09 11.55 3.15
N ALA A 157 -10.88 11.49 2.08
CA ALA A 157 -11.03 12.56 1.10
C ALA A 157 -11.52 13.86 1.75
N ASN A 158 -12.53 13.77 2.62
CA ASN A 158 -13.06 14.92 3.36
C ASN A 158 -12.02 15.52 4.32
N LYS A 159 -11.26 14.68 5.04
CA LYS A 159 -10.22 15.15 5.96
C LYS A 159 -9.05 15.85 5.24
N MET A 160 -8.76 15.43 4.01
CA MET A 160 -7.70 16.03 3.17
C MET A 160 -8.18 17.17 2.27
N GLY A 161 -9.48 17.37 2.10
CA GLY A 161 -10.04 18.33 1.14
C GLY A 161 -9.76 17.98 -0.33
N VAL A 162 -9.66 16.69 -0.67
CA VAL A 162 -9.40 16.21 -2.05
C VAL A 162 -10.51 15.28 -2.54
N SER A 163 -10.51 14.93 -3.83
CA SER A 163 -11.50 13.99 -4.38
C SER A 163 -11.22 12.54 -3.94
N ILE A 164 -12.27 11.71 -3.87
CA ILE A 164 -12.15 10.25 -3.64
C ILE A 164 -11.18 9.60 -4.64
N SER A 165 -11.23 10.03 -5.91
CA SER A 165 -10.33 9.53 -6.96
C SER A 165 -8.86 9.86 -6.69
N THR A 166 -8.58 11.01 -6.06
CA THR A 166 -7.23 11.43 -5.66
C THR A 166 -6.71 10.52 -4.55
N VAL A 167 -7.52 10.25 -3.52
CA VAL A 167 -7.14 9.31 -2.44
C VAL A 167 -6.88 7.91 -2.98
N SER A 168 -7.75 7.41 -3.86
CA SER A 168 -7.58 6.10 -4.50
C SER A 168 -6.25 5.99 -5.26
N ARG A 169 -5.83 7.06 -5.94
CA ARG A 169 -4.53 7.13 -6.62
C ARG A 169 -3.37 7.21 -5.64
N LEU A 170 -3.46 8.06 -4.61
CA LEU A 170 -2.42 8.20 -3.58
C LEU A 170 -2.11 6.89 -2.87
N MET A 171 -3.12 6.05 -2.65
CA MET A 171 -3.00 4.75 -1.98
C MET A 171 -2.54 3.60 -2.88
N LYS A 172 -2.51 3.79 -4.20
CA LYS A 172 -2.18 2.71 -5.14
C LYS A 172 -0.69 2.35 -5.02
N GLY A 173 -0.40 1.06 -4.88
CA GLY A 173 0.97 0.55 -4.76
C GLY A 173 1.69 0.96 -3.47
N LYS A 174 0.95 1.40 -2.45
CA LYS A 174 1.49 1.83 -1.16
C LYS A 174 1.39 0.72 -0.12
N PHE A 175 2.45 0.49 0.63
CA PHE A 175 2.59 -0.63 1.54
C PHE A 175 3.10 -0.22 2.92
N VAL A 176 2.59 -0.90 3.95
CA VAL A 176 2.97 -0.76 5.35
C VAL A 176 3.66 -2.04 5.79
N ARG A 177 4.73 -1.92 6.56
CA ARG A 177 5.31 -3.04 7.30
C ARG A 177 4.85 -3.03 8.75
N SER A 178 4.10 -4.05 9.14
CA SER A 178 3.60 -4.24 10.51
C SER A 178 4.71 -4.62 11.50
N LEU A 179 4.40 -4.57 12.79
CA LEU A 179 5.31 -4.89 13.90
C LEU A 179 5.84 -6.32 13.85
N ASP A 180 5.05 -7.26 13.33
CA ASP A 180 5.41 -8.66 13.11
C ASP A 180 6.26 -8.88 11.83
N GLY A 181 6.55 -7.81 11.10
CA GLY A 181 7.30 -7.83 9.86
C GLY A 181 6.46 -8.11 8.61
N GLN A 182 5.14 -8.30 8.72
CA GLN A 182 4.26 -8.51 7.57
C GLN A 182 4.16 -7.24 6.72
N ILE A 183 4.30 -7.38 5.40
CA ILE A 183 4.07 -6.29 4.44
C ILE A 183 2.62 -6.37 3.95
N MET A 184 1.85 -5.30 4.12
CA MET A 184 0.45 -5.22 3.71
C MET A 184 0.16 -3.96 2.88
N PRO A 185 -0.71 -4.04 1.85
CA PRO A 185 -1.12 -2.85 1.11
C PRO A 185 -1.87 -1.88 2.02
N LEU A 186 -1.58 -0.57 1.93
CA LEU A 186 -2.28 0.46 2.71
C LEU A 186 -3.80 0.43 2.48
N LYS A 187 -4.22 0.12 1.25
CA LYS A 187 -5.64 -0.04 0.88
C LYS A 187 -6.36 -1.14 1.68
N SER A 188 -5.66 -2.14 2.19
CA SER A 188 -6.26 -3.20 3.01
C SER A 188 -6.73 -2.72 4.39
N LEU A 189 -6.28 -1.55 4.84
CA LEU A 189 -6.68 -0.90 6.09
C LEU A 189 -7.90 0.03 5.94
N VAL A 190 -8.41 0.21 4.71
CA VAL A 190 -9.58 1.04 4.39
C VAL A 190 -10.73 0.13 3.99
N LEU A 191 -11.40 -0.43 5.00
CA LEU A 191 -12.48 -1.39 4.84
C LEU A 191 -13.80 -0.84 5.38
N GLN A 192 -14.87 -1.14 4.65
CA GLN A 192 -16.22 -0.87 5.12
C GLN A 192 -16.64 -1.87 6.20
N GLU A 193 -17.54 -1.43 7.07
CA GLU A 193 -18.06 -2.20 8.20
C GLU A 193 -18.51 -3.62 7.80
N ASP A 194 -19.33 -3.76 6.75
CA ASP A 194 -19.75 -5.07 6.25
C ASP A 194 -18.59 -6.01 5.89
N THR A 195 -17.49 -5.45 5.39
CA THR A 195 -16.30 -6.24 5.03
C THR A 195 -15.52 -6.65 6.26
N ILE A 196 -15.36 -5.75 7.24
CA ILE A 196 -14.73 -6.05 8.53
C ILE A 196 -15.52 -7.14 9.25
N ASN A 197 -16.83 -6.99 9.30
CA ASN A 197 -17.77 -7.94 9.87
C ASN A 197 -17.65 -9.34 9.25
N ARG A 198 -17.50 -9.43 7.93
CA ARG A 198 -17.21 -10.69 7.23
C ARG A 198 -15.85 -11.27 7.57
N LEU A 199 -14.81 -10.44 7.70
CA LEU A 199 -13.46 -10.88 8.08
C LEU A 199 -13.42 -11.43 9.51
N ARG A 200 -14.00 -10.71 10.48
CA ARG A 200 -14.14 -11.16 11.87
C ARG A 200 -14.87 -12.50 11.97
N ALA A 201 -15.94 -12.66 11.19
CA ALA A 201 -16.66 -13.93 11.14
C ALA A 201 -15.82 -15.05 10.52
N TYR A 202 -15.07 -14.77 9.44
CA TYR A 202 -14.17 -15.76 8.84
C TYR A 202 -13.11 -16.25 9.85
N GLU A 203 -12.49 -15.35 10.61
CA GLU A 203 -11.46 -15.71 11.57
C GLU A 203 -12.00 -16.44 12.79
N LYS A 204 -13.15 -16.01 13.33
CA LYS A 204 -13.80 -16.68 14.44
C LYS A 204 -14.35 -18.07 14.05
N ILE A 205 -14.79 -18.25 12.79
CA ILE A 205 -15.06 -19.61 12.27
C ILE A 205 -13.77 -20.43 12.23
N GLY A 206 -12.67 -19.83 11.77
CA GLY A 206 -11.36 -20.48 11.72
C GLY A 206 -10.85 -20.91 13.09
N SER A 207 -11.01 -20.09 14.14
CA SER A 207 -10.65 -20.47 15.51
C SER A 207 -11.53 -21.62 16.01
N MET A 208 -12.84 -21.56 15.81
CA MET A 208 -13.75 -22.65 16.19
C MET A 208 -13.41 -23.99 15.52
N ILE A 209 -13.00 -23.96 14.25
CA ILE A 209 -12.57 -25.17 13.53
C ILE A 209 -11.27 -25.72 14.13
N LYS A 210 -10.28 -24.86 14.41
CA LYS A 210 -9.01 -25.25 15.03
C LYS A 210 -9.18 -25.83 16.43
N ASP A 211 -10.05 -25.23 17.23
CA ASP A 211 -10.30 -25.63 18.61
C ASP A 211 -11.27 -26.83 18.72
N GLY A 212 -11.77 -27.33 17.58
CA GLY A 212 -12.71 -28.46 17.53
C GLY A 212 -14.12 -28.13 18.03
N SER A 213 -14.42 -26.86 18.33
CA SER A 213 -15.73 -26.40 18.80
C SER A 213 -16.71 -26.11 17.65
N TYR A 214 -16.31 -26.34 16.40
CA TYR A 214 -17.16 -26.14 15.24
C TYR A 214 -18.33 -27.15 15.24
N PRO A 215 -19.60 -26.69 15.18
CA PRO A 215 -20.76 -27.55 15.35
C PRO A 215 -21.03 -28.51 14.18
N GLY A 216 -20.23 -28.46 13.11
CA GLY A 216 -20.37 -29.31 11.91
C GLY A 216 -21.51 -28.90 10.98
N ASP A 217 -22.59 -28.34 11.53
CA ASP A 217 -23.75 -27.84 10.81
C ASP A 217 -23.71 -26.32 10.62
N ASN A 218 -23.89 -25.89 9.37
CA ASN A 218 -23.92 -24.49 8.99
C ASN A 218 -25.17 -23.77 9.49
N GLU A 219 -26.29 -24.48 9.73
CA GLU A 219 -27.49 -23.88 10.36
C GLU A 219 -27.27 -23.61 11.85
N ALA A 220 -26.64 -24.53 12.57
CA ALA A 220 -26.23 -24.32 13.96
C ALA A 220 -25.22 -23.15 14.08
N LEU A 221 -24.24 -23.06 13.17
CA LEU A 221 -23.29 -21.95 13.14
C LEU A 221 -23.97 -20.61 12.84
N LYS A 222 -24.89 -20.59 11.86
CA LYS A 222 -25.69 -19.41 11.53
C LYS A 222 -26.50 -18.96 12.74
N GLN A 223 -27.16 -19.89 13.45
CA GLN A 223 -27.89 -19.57 14.68
C GLN A 223 -26.98 -19.08 15.81
N ILE A 224 -25.77 -19.64 15.96
CA ILE A 224 -24.79 -19.14 16.92
C ILE A 224 -24.40 -17.72 16.56
N TYR A 225 -24.07 -17.39 15.32
CA TYR A 225 -23.72 -16.02 14.94
C TYR A 225 -24.89 -15.05 15.03
N GLU A 226 -26.10 -15.47 14.66
CA GLU A 226 -27.32 -14.66 14.79
C GLU A 226 -27.74 -14.45 16.25
N ARG A 227 -27.49 -15.42 17.15
CA ARG A 227 -27.81 -15.32 18.60
C ARG A 227 -26.71 -14.67 19.44
N THR A 228 -25.43 -14.88 19.09
CA THR A 228 -24.27 -14.30 19.80
C THR A 228 -23.89 -12.92 19.25
N GLY A 229 -24.61 -12.39 18.26
CA GLY A 229 -24.51 -10.98 17.83
C GLY A 229 -25.06 -9.98 18.86
N GLY A 230 -25.14 -10.39 20.12
CA GLY A 230 -25.84 -9.72 21.21
C GLY A 230 -24.94 -9.15 22.30
N ASP A 231 -23.69 -8.77 22.00
CA ASP A 231 -22.96 -7.87 22.91
C ASP A 231 -22.59 -6.52 22.28
N ASP A 232 -22.32 -6.41 20.97
CA ASP A 232 -22.05 -5.10 20.34
C ASP A 232 -22.59 -4.99 18.89
N ASN A 233 -23.91 -4.81 18.74
CA ASN A 233 -24.61 -4.15 17.62
C ASN A 233 -24.16 -4.39 16.15
N ALA A 234 -23.81 -5.62 15.74
CA ALA A 234 -23.74 -5.97 14.32
C ALA A 234 -23.93 -7.48 14.08
N GLY A 235 -25.17 -7.97 14.12
CA GLY A 235 -25.49 -9.29 13.63
C GLY A 235 -25.21 -9.39 12.13
N VAL A 236 -24.09 -9.98 11.74
CA VAL A 236 -23.74 -10.18 10.33
C VAL A 236 -24.59 -11.32 9.78
N HIS A 237 -25.57 -11.01 8.95
CA HIS A 237 -26.35 -12.04 8.25
C HIS A 237 -25.47 -12.72 7.20
N LEU A 238 -24.90 -13.87 7.56
CA LEU A 238 -24.13 -14.70 6.65
C LEU A 238 -25.04 -15.71 5.96
N ALA A 239 -25.05 -15.67 4.62
CA ALA A 239 -25.72 -16.69 3.83
C ALA A 239 -25.02 -18.06 4.02
N ARG A 240 -25.80 -19.15 4.02
CA ARG A 240 -25.28 -20.52 4.17
C ARG A 240 -24.16 -20.86 3.18
N ARG A 241 -24.29 -20.40 1.92
CA ARG A 241 -23.25 -20.58 0.89
C ARG A 241 -21.93 -19.90 1.24
N THR A 242 -21.99 -18.74 1.91
CA THR A 242 -20.80 -18.01 2.39
C THR A 242 -20.10 -18.80 3.49
N LEU A 243 -20.85 -19.39 4.42
CA LEU A 243 -20.30 -20.23 5.49
C LEU A 243 -19.62 -21.49 4.92
N THR A 244 -20.27 -22.18 3.97
CA THR A 244 -19.67 -23.32 3.26
C THR A 244 -18.35 -22.92 2.60
N LYS A 245 -18.36 -21.80 1.84
CA LYS A 245 -17.17 -21.30 1.17
C LYS A 245 -16.05 -20.94 2.16
N TYR A 246 -16.39 -20.32 3.30
CA TYR A 246 -15.40 -19.98 4.33
C TYR A 246 -14.78 -21.23 4.94
N ARG A 247 -15.59 -22.23 5.28
CA ARG A 247 -15.10 -23.51 5.80
C ARG A 247 -14.17 -24.18 4.79
N GLU A 248 -14.57 -24.31 3.53
CA GLU A 248 -13.74 -24.91 2.48
C GLU A 248 -12.41 -24.18 2.32
N LEU A 249 -12.41 -22.84 2.32
CA LEU A 249 -11.17 -22.05 2.22
C LEU A 249 -10.27 -22.22 3.45
N ILE A 250 -10.84 -22.30 4.66
CA ILE A 250 -10.09 -22.51 5.90
C ILE A 250 -9.51 -23.92 5.93
N GLU A 251 -10.31 -24.93 5.61
CA GLU A 251 -9.86 -26.33 5.52
C GLU A 251 -8.78 -26.49 4.44
N GLU A 252 -8.95 -25.88 3.27
CA GLU A 252 -7.94 -25.87 2.21
C GLU A 252 -6.65 -25.17 2.67
N LYS A 253 -6.76 -24.04 3.37
CA LYS A 253 -5.61 -23.30 3.91
C LYS A 253 -4.89 -24.12 4.97
N MET A 254 -5.61 -24.71 5.93
CA MET A 254 -5.05 -25.59 6.96
C MET A 254 -4.38 -26.81 6.34
N PHE A 255 -4.99 -27.40 5.31
CA PHE A 255 -4.40 -28.49 4.55
C PHE A 255 -3.09 -28.04 3.89
N LYS A 256 -3.06 -26.90 3.21
CA LYS A 256 -1.82 -26.36 2.61
C LYS A 256 -0.74 -26.06 3.63
N ASP A 257 -1.09 -25.54 4.80
CA ASP A 257 -0.12 -25.26 5.86
C ASP A 257 0.47 -26.56 6.42
N VAL A 258 -0.36 -27.58 6.69
CA VAL A 258 0.08 -28.89 7.19
C VAL A 258 0.93 -29.64 6.16
N TYR A 259 0.48 -29.71 4.91
CA TYR A 259 1.22 -30.41 3.84
C TYR A 259 2.41 -29.60 3.33
N GLY A 260 2.36 -28.27 3.39
CA GLY A 260 3.48 -27.39 3.10
C GLY A 260 4.61 -27.59 4.11
N ILE A 261 4.29 -27.60 5.40
CA ILE A 261 5.25 -27.93 6.47
C ILE A 261 5.75 -29.37 6.31
N ALA A 262 4.87 -30.34 6.05
CA ALA A 262 5.28 -31.73 5.87
C ALA A 262 6.19 -31.92 4.64
N PHE A 263 5.92 -31.24 3.53
CA PHE A 263 6.76 -31.26 2.33
C PHE A 263 8.11 -30.59 2.56
N TYR A 264 8.13 -29.46 3.27
CA TYR A 264 9.38 -28.77 3.65
C TYR A 264 10.21 -29.62 4.61
N ALA A 265 9.57 -30.24 5.60
CA ALA A 265 10.22 -31.14 6.56
C ALA A 265 10.74 -32.42 5.88
N LEU A 266 9.97 -33.00 4.95
CA LEU A 266 10.40 -34.18 4.18
C LEU A 266 11.56 -33.84 3.25
N SER A 267 11.52 -32.68 2.59
CA SER A 267 12.60 -32.16 1.74
C SER A 267 13.87 -31.89 2.55
N ALA A 268 13.76 -31.26 3.73
CA ALA A 268 14.87 -31.04 4.64
C ALA A 268 15.47 -32.37 5.15
N ALA A 269 14.62 -33.33 5.54
CA ALA A 269 15.06 -34.65 6.01
C ALA A 269 15.71 -35.49 4.89
N LEU A 270 15.24 -35.35 3.64
CA LEU A 270 15.86 -35.98 2.47
C LEU A 270 17.22 -35.33 2.15
N ASN A 271 17.33 -34.00 2.23
CA ASN A 271 18.60 -33.30 2.03
C ASN A 271 19.66 -33.66 3.07
N ASP A 272 19.28 -33.85 4.33
CA ASP A 272 20.21 -34.30 5.39
C ASP A 272 20.64 -35.77 5.19
N LYS A 273 19.74 -36.65 4.72
CA LYS A 273 20.10 -38.03 4.38
C LYS A 273 20.99 -38.13 3.13
N VAL A 274 20.81 -37.26 2.14
CA VAL A 274 21.67 -37.21 0.95
C VAL A 274 23.07 -36.69 1.31
N LYS A 275 23.21 -35.76 2.28
CA LYS A 275 24.53 -35.34 2.79
C LYS A 275 25.26 -36.41 3.60
N LEU A 276 24.55 -37.33 4.26
CA LEU A 276 25.15 -38.45 4.98
C LEU A 276 25.62 -39.59 4.05
N CYS A 277 25.04 -39.76 2.87
CA CYS A 277 25.46 -40.78 1.90
C CYS A 277 26.63 -40.36 0.97
N VAL A 278 27.07 -39.09 0.99
CA VAL A 278 28.21 -38.59 0.18
C VAL A 278 29.49 -38.41 1.04
N ARG A 279 29.50 -38.97 2.26
CA ARG A 279 30.69 -39.08 3.11
C ARG A 279 31.03 -40.54 3.36
N VAL A 280 31.43 -41.24 2.30
CA VAL A 280 32.29 -42.45 2.35
C VAL A 280 33.26 -42.37 1.20
#